data_AF-A0A1E4SGQ6-F1
#
_entry.id   AF-A0A1E4SGQ6-F1
#
_cell.length_a   1.000
_cell.length_b   1.000
_cell.length_c   1.000
_cell.angle_alpha   90.00
_cell.angle_beta   90.00
_cell.angle_gamma   90.00
#
_symmetry.space_group_name_H-M   'P 1'
#
loop_
_entity.id
_entity.type
_entity.pdbx_description
1 polymer ?
#
loop_
_entity_poly.entity_id
_entity_poly.type
_entity_poly.pdbx_seq_one_letter_code
_entity_poly.pdbx_strand_id
1 'polypeptide(L)'
;MSSSSSSEDEEFSVISLLDSLGTLPARKKPKLVVPAPKPAVDSLPSSTSDTSEFDLQLPAIFQHDAMRNEQLHRMEKDLQRQIRDEETKTRNDYLQLMATKTQLVQELNDNGSLNTKIHTLERDQLLIEKLIKDSQQKSAWDDPNRHFYFFSTVHTIDLTCDFHFKINRAFFQELSKGKKSKLYHQLTGNLPQFVNYVLNNVTHFDELDQVNRFLEGQIKDILLPGVLHNSLKDHLKAIGANLDYLSPRKDKNGIPLKLSQFNNHTRLSLSKAAIVLNYHLSLKPGWSHYDQILEAFMLILCDFNANKHEFNHLILFIASVFPGIVFTFSKSIFTDSFAKHDFYFRFNLVMKYCVKPYTYGQGAPKTKNHEYELCFNILRLLNICFGSRRDDILEIVSHLSVWFLAPDESHLPLDSLSMDPSTVSLPTLFVKIKGNDIVAGFEKQNFDIINEFYWDCYRIELLRYVLLKPPKNNYKHGEINSKRYEAIRNSNVKRLATLTAQFNEIRNHFHAIIRDITFIDTKNIYDREEVAKRATNAYHTVNYMHNKFEKDLRMISKDVFYS
;
A
#
# COMPACT_ATOMS: atom_id res chain seq x y z
N MET A 1 5.96 -59.16 13.62
CA MET A 1 4.72 -59.81 13.14
C MET A 1 4.24 -59.03 11.94
N SER A 2 3.99 -59.77 10.88
CA SER A 2 3.64 -59.37 9.52
C SER A 2 2.18 -58.95 9.40
N SER A 3 1.91 -57.94 8.57
CA SER A 3 0.77 -57.94 7.64
C SER A 3 0.92 -56.80 6.64
N SER A 4 1.31 -57.20 5.43
CA SER A 4 1.17 -56.49 4.17
C SER A 4 -0.30 -56.42 3.74
N SER A 5 -0.74 -55.29 3.22
CA SER A 5 -1.85 -55.21 2.25
C SER A 5 -1.62 -54.07 1.27
N SER A 6 -1.61 -54.46 0.00
CA SER A 6 -1.40 -53.73 -1.25
C SER A 6 -2.64 -52.93 -1.68
N SER A 7 -2.39 -51.95 -2.55
CA SER A 7 -3.24 -51.35 -3.60
C SER A 7 -4.51 -50.60 -3.18
N GLU A 8 -4.51 -49.29 -3.46
CA GLU A 8 -5.22 -48.75 -4.63
C GLU A 8 -4.71 -47.33 -4.89
N ASP A 9 -3.88 -47.18 -5.92
CA ASP A 9 -3.52 -45.91 -6.52
C ASP A 9 -4.75 -45.39 -7.27
N GLU A 10 -5.47 -44.43 -6.71
CA GLU A 10 -6.49 -43.67 -7.45
C GLU A 10 -5.77 -42.73 -8.43
N GLU A 11 -5.45 -43.23 -9.62
CA GLU A 11 -5.19 -42.42 -10.79
C GLU A 11 -6.45 -41.57 -11.10
N PHE A 12 -6.48 -40.36 -10.57
CA PHE A 12 -7.43 -39.33 -10.97
C PHE A 12 -7.22 -39.01 -12.47
N SER A 13 -8.06 -39.59 -13.32
CA SER A 13 -8.07 -39.36 -14.76
C SER A 13 -8.31 -37.88 -15.07
N VAL A 14 -7.27 -37.21 -15.57
CA VAL A 14 -7.25 -35.79 -16.03
C VAL A 14 -8.34 -35.50 -17.08
N ILE A 15 -8.90 -36.53 -17.71
CA ILE A 15 -9.95 -36.42 -18.73
C ILE A 15 -11.29 -35.96 -18.12
N SER A 16 -11.59 -36.25 -16.85
CA SER A 16 -12.88 -35.87 -16.24
C SER A 16 -13.01 -34.37 -15.94
N LEU A 17 -11.88 -33.66 -15.81
CA LEU A 17 -11.87 -32.21 -15.55
C LEU A 17 -12.06 -31.38 -16.83
N LEU A 18 -11.66 -31.91 -17.99
CA LEU A 18 -11.79 -31.22 -19.28
C LEU A 18 -13.23 -31.22 -19.83
N ASP A 19 -14.04 -32.23 -19.48
CA ASP A 19 -15.46 -32.29 -19.87
C ASP A 19 -16.34 -31.27 -19.13
N SER A 20 -15.86 -30.72 -18.00
CA SER A 20 -16.59 -29.69 -17.23
C SER A 20 -16.45 -28.26 -17.79
N LEU A 21 -15.63 -28.06 -18.82
CA LEU A 21 -15.35 -26.76 -19.47
C LEU A 21 -16.07 -26.56 -20.82
N GLY A 22 -17.12 -27.32 -21.08
CA GLY A 22 -17.94 -27.15 -22.28
C GLY A 22 -18.81 -25.89 -22.25
N THR A 23 -18.46 -24.88 -23.04
CA THR A 23 -19.23 -24.49 -24.25
C THR A 23 -18.61 -23.25 -24.91
N LEU A 24 -17.81 -23.46 -25.97
CA LEU A 24 -17.42 -22.41 -26.92
C LEU A 24 -17.73 -22.88 -28.35
N PRO A 25 -18.13 -21.97 -29.26
CA PRO A 25 -18.86 -22.32 -30.47
C PRO A 25 -17.98 -22.96 -31.55
N ALA A 26 -18.62 -23.76 -32.40
CA ALA A 26 -18.05 -24.55 -33.48
C ALA A 26 -17.10 -23.74 -34.39
N ARG A 27 -15.80 -24.02 -34.32
CA ARG A 27 -14.81 -23.59 -35.32
C ARG A 27 -15.03 -24.35 -36.63
N LYS A 28 -15.29 -23.62 -37.70
CA LYS A 28 -15.33 -24.12 -39.08
C LYS A 28 -14.00 -24.81 -39.42
N LYS A 29 -14.09 -26.03 -39.95
CA LYS A 29 -12.96 -26.83 -40.45
C LYS A 29 -12.17 -26.05 -41.53
N PRO A 30 -10.84 -26.22 -41.63
CA PRO A 30 -10.05 -25.63 -42.71
C PRO A 30 -10.41 -26.29 -44.04
N LYS A 31 -10.56 -25.50 -45.11
CA LYS A 31 -10.63 -26.00 -46.50
C LYS A 31 -9.24 -26.55 -46.88
N LEU A 32 -9.17 -27.85 -47.18
CA LEU A 32 -8.04 -28.45 -47.89
C LEU A 32 -7.93 -27.78 -49.27
N VAL A 33 -6.80 -27.13 -49.55
CA VAL A 33 -6.44 -26.68 -50.90
C VAL A 33 -5.83 -27.88 -51.62
N VAL A 34 -6.52 -28.37 -52.64
CA VAL A 34 -6.04 -29.41 -53.56
C VAL A 34 -4.96 -28.80 -54.47
N PRO A 35 -3.73 -29.36 -54.56
CA PRO A 35 -2.79 -28.94 -55.59
C PRO A 35 -3.18 -29.54 -56.95
N ALA A 36 -3.16 -28.70 -57.98
CA ALA A 36 -3.40 -29.11 -59.37
C ALA A 36 -2.28 -30.03 -59.89
N PRO A 37 -2.57 -30.97 -60.82
CA PRO A 37 -1.57 -31.85 -61.42
C PRO A 37 -0.72 -31.05 -62.43
N LYS A 38 0.61 -31.17 -62.34
CA LYS A 38 1.54 -30.69 -63.39
C LYS A 38 1.74 -31.78 -64.45
N PRO A 39 1.95 -31.40 -65.72
CA PRO A 39 1.93 -32.31 -66.85
C PRO A 39 3.21 -33.16 -66.95
N ALA A 40 3.05 -34.35 -67.51
CA ALA A 40 4.12 -35.25 -67.90
C ALA A 40 5.01 -34.59 -68.97
N VAL A 41 6.32 -34.69 -68.78
CA VAL A 41 7.32 -34.41 -69.82
C VAL A 41 8.01 -35.74 -70.11
N ASP A 42 7.73 -36.27 -71.31
CA ASP A 42 8.46 -37.38 -71.90
C ASP A 42 9.92 -36.99 -72.12
N SER A 43 10.84 -37.79 -71.59
CA SER A 43 12.20 -37.88 -72.13
C SER A 43 12.78 -39.27 -71.84
N LEU A 44 13.07 -39.99 -72.93
CA LEU A 44 13.76 -41.28 -73.04
C LEU A 44 15.18 -41.01 -73.59
N PRO A 45 16.13 -41.95 -73.52
CA PRO A 45 17.20 -41.99 -72.52
C PRO A 45 18.59 -41.69 -73.11
N SER A 46 19.54 -41.34 -72.26
CA SER A 46 20.97 -41.59 -72.55
C SER A 46 21.69 -42.04 -71.28
N SER A 47 22.11 -43.30 -71.24
CA SER A 47 23.28 -43.70 -70.49
C SER A 47 23.86 -44.99 -71.07
N THR A 48 25.09 -44.88 -71.54
CA THR A 48 26.05 -45.97 -71.68
C THR A 48 26.67 -46.26 -70.31
N SER A 49 26.66 -47.54 -69.90
CA SER A 49 27.68 -48.30 -69.14
C SER A 49 28.38 -47.60 -67.95
N ASP A 50 28.56 -48.19 -66.76
CA ASP A 50 28.68 -49.60 -66.41
C ASP A 50 28.77 -49.75 -64.88
N THR A 51 28.43 -50.94 -64.38
CA THR A 51 28.77 -51.54 -63.07
C THR A 51 28.08 -51.03 -61.77
N SER A 52 26.92 -51.61 -61.46
CA SER A 52 26.69 -52.14 -60.10
C SER A 52 25.81 -53.39 -60.15
N GLU A 53 26.39 -54.48 -59.67
CA GLU A 53 25.78 -55.78 -59.38
C GLU A 53 24.51 -55.60 -58.52
N PHE A 54 23.37 -56.13 -58.99
CA PHE A 54 22.00 -56.01 -58.46
C PHE A 54 21.25 -54.68 -58.67
N ASP A 55 20.88 -54.36 -59.92
CA ASP A 55 19.70 -53.54 -60.19
C ASP A 55 18.41 -54.34 -59.92
N LEU A 56 18.07 -54.48 -58.64
CA LEU A 56 16.72 -54.84 -58.22
C LEU A 56 15.80 -53.69 -58.62
N GLN A 57 15.23 -53.77 -59.83
CA GLN A 57 14.11 -52.93 -60.23
C GLN A 57 12.90 -53.30 -59.37
N LEU A 58 12.84 -52.69 -58.18
CA LEU A 58 11.69 -52.73 -57.30
C LEU A 58 10.49 -52.24 -58.10
N PRO A 59 9.43 -53.06 -58.29
CA PRO A 59 8.21 -52.61 -58.94
C PRO A 59 7.73 -51.31 -58.30
N ALA A 60 7.22 -50.37 -59.10
CA ALA A 60 6.80 -49.03 -58.64
C ALA A 60 5.86 -49.06 -57.41
N ILE A 61 5.14 -50.17 -57.23
CA ILE A 61 4.28 -50.48 -56.08
C ILE A 61 5.09 -50.50 -54.76
N PHE A 62 6.26 -51.14 -54.75
CA PHE A 62 7.14 -51.20 -53.58
C PHE A 62 7.89 -49.88 -53.33
N GLN A 63 8.14 -49.07 -54.36
CA GLN A 63 8.71 -47.73 -54.20
C GLN A 63 7.68 -46.76 -53.58
N HIS A 64 6.41 -46.86 -54.00
CA HIS A 64 5.31 -46.10 -53.41
C HIS A 64 5.04 -46.50 -51.96
N ASP A 65 5.06 -47.79 -51.64
CA ASP A 65 4.90 -48.29 -50.27
C ASP A 65 6.10 -47.95 -49.38
N ALA A 66 7.33 -48.00 -49.91
CA ALA A 66 8.53 -47.57 -49.19
C ALA A 66 8.49 -46.08 -48.87
N MET A 67 8.13 -45.22 -49.83
CA MET A 67 7.96 -43.79 -49.59
C MET A 67 6.85 -43.48 -48.59
N ARG A 68 5.73 -44.22 -48.65
CA ARG A 68 4.62 -44.09 -47.70
C ARG A 68 5.03 -44.51 -46.29
N ASN A 69 5.79 -45.60 -46.16
CA ASN A 69 6.33 -46.05 -44.88
C ASN A 69 7.38 -45.08 -44.34
N GLU A 70 8.21 -44.47 -45.19
CA GLU A 70 9.16 -43.44 -44.77
C GLU A 70 8.44 -42.17 -44.30
N GLN A 71 7.37 -41.76 -44.97
CA GLN A 71 6.49 -40.68 -44.50
C GLN A 71 5.81 -41.01 -43.17
N LEU A 72 5.32 -42.24 -42.99
CA LEU A 72 4.74 -42.70 -41.73
C LEU A 72 5.77 -42.68 -40.59
N HIS A 73 7.00 -43.12 -40.82
CA HIS A 73 8.06 -43.05 -39.81
C HIS A 73 8.49 -41.61 -39.49
N ARG A 74 8.45 -40.69 -40.46
CA ARG A 74 8.68 -39.26 -40.19
C ARG A 74 7.54 -38.67 -39.35
N MET A 75 6.29 -38.98 -39.69
CA MET A 75 5.12 -38.57 -38.89
C MET A 75 5.15 -39.15 -37.48
N GLU A 76 5.54 -40.41 -37.32
CA GLU A 76 5.70 -41.06 -36.01
C GLU A 76 6.78 -40.38 -35.17
N LYS A 77 7.94 -40.05 -35.76
CA LYS A 77 9.00 -39.29 -35.08
C LYS A 77 8.54 -37.90 -34.66
N ASP A 78 7.79 -37.20 -35.52
CA ASP A 78 7.25 -35.89 -35.21
C ASP A 78 6.18 -35.96 -34.11
N LEU A 79 5.31 -36.98 -34.12
CA LEU A 79 4.34 -37.26 -33.06
C LEU A 79 5.04 -37.57 -31.72
N GLN A 80 6.06 -38.42 -31.73
CA GLN A 80 6.84 -38.73 -30.52
C GLN A 80 7.60 -37.51 -29.99
N ARG A 81 7.96 -36.56 -30.85
CA ARG A 81 8.54 -35.29 -30.44
C ARG A 81 7.48 -34.37 -29.82
N GLN A 82 6.31 -34.25 -30.45
CA GLN A 82 5.18 -33.46 -29.90
C GLN A 82 4.73 -33.99 -28.55
N ILE A 83 4.61 -35.31 -28.38
CA ILE A 83 4.26 -35.94 -27.10
C ILE A 83 5.29 -35.58 -26.02
N ARG A 84 6.59 -35.68 -26.32
CA ARG A 84 7.64 -35.31 -25.36
C ARG A 84 7.63 -33.82 -25.02
N ASP A 85 7.40 -32.95 -26.00
CA ASP A 85 7.31 -31.51 -25.80
C ASP A 85 6.07 -31.15 -24.96
N GLU A 86 4.94 -31.84 -25.15
CA GLU A 86 3.75 -31.70 -24.32
C GLU A 86 3.95 -32.26 -22.90
N GLU A 87 4.54 -33.45 -22.74
CA GLU A 87 4.84 -34.04 -21.42
C GLU A 87 5.78 -33.14 -20.60
N THR A 88 6.82 -32.60 -21.23
CA THR A 88 7.74 -31.67 -20.55
C THR A 88 7.04 -30.37 -20.19
N LYS A 89 6.16 -29.84 -21.06
CA LYS A 89 5.34 -28.67 -20.76
C LYS A 89 4.38 -28.93 -19.59
N THR A 90 3.62 -30.02 -19.62
CA THR A 90 2.68 -30.41 -18.54
C THR A 90 3.41 -30.62 -17.23
N ARG A 91 4.59 -31.25 -17.25
CA ARG A 91 5.43 -31.42 -16.06
C ARG A 91 5.90 -30.08 -15.50
N ASN A 92 6.33 -29.15 -16.35
CA ASN A 92 6.74 -27.82 -15.94
C ASN A 92 5.56 -27.03 -15.35
N ASP A 93 4.40 -27.08 -16.00
CA ASP A 93 3.17 -26.41 -15.53
C ASP A 93 2.74 -26.96 -14.16
N TYR A 94 2.82 -28.28 -13.96
CA TYR A 94 2.54 -28.92 -12.68
C TYR A 94 3.51 -28.47 -11.58
N LEU A 95 4.81 -28.43 -11.87
CA LEU A 95 5.83 -27.97 -10.91
C LEU A 95 5.64 -26.50 -10.53
N GLN A 96 5.29 -25.64 -11.49
CA GLN A 96 4.97 -24.23 -11.24
C GLN A 96 3.72 -24.08 -10.37
N LEU A 97 2.68 -24.87 -10.65
CA LEU A 97 1.46 -24.87 -9.85
C LEU A 97 1.74 -25.31 -8.40
N MET A 98 2.54 -26.35 -8.21
CA MET A 98 2.91 -26.82 -6.87
C MET A 98 3.80 -25.85 -6.10
N ALA A 99 4.74 -25.18 -6.79
CA ALA A 99 5.53 -24.10 -6.21
C ALA A 99 4.62 -22.94 -5.74
N THR A 100 3.66 -22.54 -6.57
CA THR A 100 2.68 -21.47 -6.25
C THR A 100 1.81 -21.85 -5.05
N LYS A 101 1.28 -23.09 -5.04
CA LYS A 101 0.52 -23.64 -3.90
C LYS A 101 1.32 -23.58 -2.60
N THR A 102 2.58 -24.00 -2.64
CA THR A 102 3.46 -24.01 -1.47
C THR A 102 3.75 -22.60 -0.97
N GLN A 103 4.02 -21.65 -1.87
CA GLN A 103 4.27 -20.25 -1.54
C GLN A 103 3.05 -19.60 -0.88
N LEU A 104 1.84 -19.86 -1.39
CA LEU A 104 0.60 -19.36 -0.79
C LEU A 104 0.39 -19.90 0.63
N VAL A 105 0.68 -21.18 0.87
CA VAL A 105 0.58 -21.76 2.22
C VAL A 105 1.61 -21.17 3.18
N GLN A 106 2.85 -20.94 2.72
CA GLN A 106 3.86 -20.26 3.53
C GLN A 106 3.42 -18.85 3.90
N GLU A 107 2.89 -18.09 2.94
CA GLU A 107 2.37 -16.76 3.17
C GLU A 107 1.18 -16.74 4.15
N LEU A 108 0.21 -17.66 3.97
CA LEU A 108 -0.94 -17.79 4.87
C LEU A 108 -0.54 -18.18 6.29
N ASN A 109 0.56 -18.91 6.46
CA ASN A 109 1.10 -19.29 7.76
C ASN A 109 1.94 -18.19 8.42
N ASP A 110 2.42 -17.21 7.64
CA ASP A 110 3.06 -15.99 8.16
C ASP A 110 2.01 -14.93 8.55
N ASN A 111 0.93 -15.36 9.20
CA ASN A 111 -0.24 -14.56 9.57
C ASN A 111 -0.15 -13.96 10.98
N GLY A 112 0.97 -14.11 11.69
CA GLY A 112 1.13 -13.59 13.06
C GLY A 112 0.33 -14.33 14.15
N SER A 113 -0.24 -15.50 13.83
CA SER A 113 -0.99 -16.33 14.78
C SER A 113 -0.13 -17.14 15.75
N LEU A 114 1.20 -17.15 15.57
CA LEU A 114 2.14 -17.92 16.40
C LEU A 114 1.72 -19.39 16.53
N ASN A 115 1.44 -20.02 15.38
CA ASN A 115 0.98 -21.42 15.27
C ASN A 115 -0.42 -21.70 15.84
N THR A 116 -1.19 -20.70 16.27
CA THR A 116 -2.59 -20.93 16.69
C THR A 116 -3.53 -21.15 15.50
N LYS A 117 -3.22 -20.57 14.33
CA LYS A 117 -3.95 -20.77 13.09
C LYS A 117 -2.99 -21.17 11.97
N ILE A 118 -2.94 -22.47 11.69
CA ILE A 118 -2.07 -23.06 10.67
C ILE A 118 -2.92 -23.49 9.48
N HIS A 119 -2.50 -23.05 8.29
CA HIS A 119 -3.02 -23.44 7.00
C HIS A 119 -2.21 -24.57 6.38
N THR A 120 -2.87 -25.52 5.73
CA THR A 120 -2.23 -26.67 5.05
C THR A 120 -2.89 -26.93 3.70
N LEU A 121 -2.15 -27.54 2.76
CA LEU A 121 -2.70 -27.86 1.43
C LEU A 121 -3.94 -28.77 1.51
N GLU A 122 -3.94 -29.72 2.45
CA GLU A 122 -5.00 -30.70 2.63
C GLU A 122 -6.26 -30.08 3.26
N ARG A 123 -6.11 -29.24 4.28
CA ARG A 123 -7.26 -28.64 4.99
C ARG A 123 -7.84 -27.43 4.27
N ASP A 124 -7.02 -26.65 3.59
CA ASP A 124 -7.39 -25.37 3.00
C ASP A 124 -7.40 -25.39 1.46
N GLN A 125 -7.52 -26.58 0.86
CA GLN A 125 -7.44 -26.75 -0.60
C GLN A 125 -8.36 -25.78 -1.37
N LEU A 126 -9.63 -25.67 -0.97
CA LEU A 126 -10.61 -24.79 -1.64
C LEU A 126 -10.22 -23.32 -1.56
N LEU A 127 -9.66 -22.88 -0.43
CA LEU A 127 -9.17 -21.51 -0.26
C LEU A 127 -7.97 -21.26 -1.18
N ILE A 128 -7.02 -22.19 -1.21
CA ILE A 128 -5.80 -22.08 -2.01
C ILE A 128 -6.12 -22.09 -3.50
N GLU A 129 -7.02 -22.96 -3.96
CA GLU A 129 -7.45 -23.01 -5.35
C GLU A 129 -8.18 -21.73 -5.78
N LYS A 130 -9.00 -21.16 -4.89
CA LYS A 130 -9.63 -19.86 -5.13
C LYS A 130 -8.57 -18.76 -5.29
N LEU A 131 -7.59 -18.70 -4.38
CA LEU A 131 -6.50 -17.72 -4.45
C LEU A 131 -5.66 -17.86 -5.73
N ILE A 132 -5.43 -19.09 -6.19
CA ILE A 132 -4.73 -19.34 -7.46
C ILE A 132 -5.55 -18.81 -8.63
N LYS A 133 -6.85 -19.13 -8.68
CA LYS A 133 -7.74 -18.65 -9.73
C LYS A 133 -7.81 -17.12 -9.76
N ASP A 134 -7.87 -16.48 -8.60
CA ASP A 134 -7.87 -15.03 -8.47
C ASP A 134 -6.52 -14.43 -8.94
N SER A 135 -5.39 -15.06 -8.60
CA SER A 135 -4.04 -14.64 -9.05
C SER A 135 -3.77 -14.84 -10.55
N GLN A 136 -4.50 -15.72 -11.22
CA GLN A 136 -4.43 -15.89 -12.67
C GLN A 136 -5.23 -14.82 -13.41
N GLN A 137 -6.22 -14.21 -12.75
CA GLN A 137 -7.07 -13.16 -13.31
C GLN A 137 -6.59 -11.74 -12.97
N LYS A 138 -5.83 -11.58 -11.87
CA LYS A 138 -5.35 -10.29 -11.36
C LYS A 138 -3.85 -10.35 -11.12
N SER A 139 -3.15 -9.23 -11.28
CA SER A 139 -1.75 -9.17 -10.87
C SER A 139 -1.67 -9.40 -9.35
N ALA A 140 -0.59 -10.02 -8.86
CA ALA A 140 -0.40 -10.24 -7.42
C ALA A 140 -0.39 -8.93 -6.59
N TRP A 141 -0.21 -7.78 -7.26
CA TRP A 141 -0.29 -6.44 -6.68
C TRP A 141 -1.72 -5.90 -6.63
N ASP A 142 -2.62 -6.36 -7.49
CA ASP A 142 -4.02 -5.93 -7.57
C ASP A 142 -4.94 -6.77 -6.69
N ASP A 143 -4.40 -7.64 -5.84
CA ASP A 143 -5.19 -8.41 -4.90
C ASP A 143 -5.54 -7.54 -3.67
N PRO A 144 -6.79 -7.06 -3.55
CA PRO A 144 -7.21 -6.22 -2.43
C PRO A 144 -7.18 -6.94 -1.09
N ASN A 145 -6.94 -8.25 -1.08
CA ASN A 145 -6.84 -9.06 0.13
C ASN A 145 -5.45 -9.02 0.76
N ARG A 146 -4.42 -8.50 0.07
CA ARG A 146 -3.07 -8.39 0.63
C ARG A 146 -2.92 -7.11 1.46
N HIS A 147 -2.42 -7.26 2.68
CA HIS A 147 -2.23 -6.15 3.62
C HIS A 147 -0.94 -6.26 4.43
N PHE A 148 -0.49 -5.15 4.99
CA PHE A 148 0.65 -5.12 5.90
C PHE A 148 0.24 -5.34 7.34
N TYR A 149 1.06 -6.11 8.06
CA TYR A 149 0.80 -6.50 9.44
C TYR A 149 2.04 -6.26 10.30
N PHE A 150 1.94 -5.31 11.22
CA PHE A 150 3.00 -4.96 12.16
C PHE A 150 2.83 -5.69 13.49
N PHE A 151 1.59 -5.83 13.96
CA PHE A 151 1.28 -6.56 15.19
C PHE A 151 0.92 -8.02 14.93
N SER A 152 1.37 -8.87 15.83
CA SER A 152 1.04 -10.28 15.93
C SER A 152 0.21 -10.54 17.19
N THR A 153 -0.16 -11.80 17.43
CA THR A 153 -0.85 -12.20 18.65
C THR A 153 -0.03 -11.81 19.89
N VAL A 154 -0.66 -11.10 20.83
CA VAL A 154 0.01 -10.62 22.04
C VAL A 154 0.30 -11.80 22.97
N HIS A 155 1.58 -12.06 23.24
CA HIS A 155 2.01 -12.83 24.41
C HIS A 155 2.41 -11.87 25.52
N THR A 156 2.03 -12.19 26.76
CA THR A 156 2.58 -11.52 27.94
C THR A 156 4.09 -11.77 27.97
N ILE A 157 4.89 -10.81 27.55
CA ILE A 157 6.32 -10.81 27.85
C ILE A 157 6.45 -10.36 29.29
N ASP A 158 7.18 -11.12 30.10
CA ASP A 158 7.49 -10.73 31.47
C ASP A 158 8.50 -9.58 31.45
N LEU A 159 8.01 -8.35 31.24
CA LEU A 159 8.79 -7.15 31.57
C LEU A 159 8.93 -7.14 33.09
N THR A 160 10.16 -7.26 33.62
CA THR A 160 10.43 -7.27 35.06
C THR A 160 9.62 -6.18 35.79
N CYS A 161 8.72 -6.60 36.68
CA CYS A 161 7.70 -5.75 37.31
C CYS A 161 7.82 -5.73 38.84
N ASP A 162 8.90 -5.18 39.37
CA ASP A 162 8.96 -4.83 40.80
C ASP A 162 8.34 -3.44 41.01
N PHE A 163 7.01 -3.36 40.89
CA PHE A 163 6.26 -2.14 41.15
C PHE A 163 5.68 -2.15 42.57
N HIS A 164 6.26 -1.37 43.47
CA HIS A 164 5.96 -1.42 44.91
C HIS A 164 4.63 -0.76 45.33
N PHE A 165 3.82 -0.25 44.41
CA PHE A 165 2.53 0.37 44.73
C PHE A 165 1.35 -0.54 44.38
N LYS A 166 0.35 -0.58 45.27
CA LYS A 166 -0.92 -1.27 45.00
C LYS A 166 -1.75 -0.46 44.00
N ILE A 167 -1.86 -0.95 42.77
CA ILE A 167 -2.69 -0.36 41.72
C ILE A 167 -4.11 -0.93 41.80
N ASN A 168 -5.12 -0.05 41.84
CA ASN A 168 -6.54 -0.41 41.77
C ASN A 168 -7.29 0.58 40.85
N ARG A 169 -8.59 0.37 40.61
CA ARG A 169 -9.36 1.26 39.73
C ARG A 169 -9.38 2.73 40.20
N ALA A 170 -9.36 2.98 41.50
CA ALA A 170 -9.34 4.34 42.06
C ALA A 170 -8.01 5.05 41.78
N PHE A 171 -6.90 4.31 41.69
CA PHE A 171 -5.60 4.85 41.31
C PHE A 171 -5.63 5.48 39.91
N PHE A 172 -6.23 4.81 38.92
CA PHE A 172 -6.33 5.35 37.56
C PHE A 172 -7.23 6.60 37.51
N GLN A 173 -8.33 6.61 38.27
CA GLN A 173 -9.19 7.78 38.38
C GLN A 173 -8.45 8.98 38.97
N GLU A 174 -7.60 8.79 39.98
CA GLU A 174 -6.72 9.84 40.51
C GLU A 174 -5.67 10.28 39.49
N LEU A 175 -5.13 9.35 38.69
CA LEU A 175 -4.20 9.66 37.59
C LEU A 175 -4.79 10.67 36.60
N SER A 176 -6.08 10.54 36.31
CA SER A 176 -6.82 11.44 35.41
C SER A 176 -6.95 12.88 35.93
N LYS A 177 -6.76 13.11 37.23
CA LYS A 177 -6.76 14.45 37.86
C LYS A 177 -5.44 15.21 37.63
N GLY A 178 -4.44 14.55 37.04
CA GLY A 178 -3.18 15.16 36.60
C GLY A 178 -2.34 15.74 37.74
N LYS A 179 -1.70 16.89 37.48
CA LYS A 179 -0.74 17.58 38.38
C LYS A 179 -1.29 17.94 39.77
N LYS A 180 -2.62 17.95 39.95
CA LYS A 180 -3.25 18.27 41.23
C LYS A 180 -3.17 17.10 42.22
N SER A 181 -2.77 15.91 41.78
CA SER A 181 -2.63 14.74 42.64
C SER A 181 -1.22 14.63 43.20
N LYS A 182 -1.10 14.25 44.49
CA LYS A 182 0.19 13.86 45.11
C LYS A 182 0.83 12.66 44.39
N LEU A 183 -0.01 11.84 43.75
CA LEU A 183 0.35 10.70 42.90
C LEU A 183 1.21 11.08 41.70
N TYR A 184 0.98 12.26 41.11
CA TYR A 184 1.71 12.71 39.93
C TYR A 184 3.23 12.73 40.17
N HIS A 185 3.68 13.33 41.27
CA HIS A 185 5.11 13.42 41.59
C HIS A 185 5.74 12.09 42.02
N GLN A 186 4.99 11.22 42.69
CA GLN A 186 5.47 9.89 43.12
C GLN A 186 5.70 8.95 41.94
N LEU A 187 4.85 9.06 40.90
CA LEU A 187 4.95 8.22 39.70
C LEU A 187 6.03 8.69 38.74
N THR A 188 6.32 9.99 38.69
CA THR A 188 7.39 10.52 37.84
C THR A 188 8.75 9.85 38.13
N GLY A 189 9.05 9.53 39.40
CA GLY A 189 10.28 8.85 39.80
C GLY A 189 10.32 7.34 39.51
N ASN A 190 9.17 6.69 39.32
CA ASN A 190 9.04 5.25 39.07
C ASN A 190 8.32 4.96 37.74
N LEU A 191 8.41 5.90 36.79
CA LEU A 191 7.69 5.85 35.53
C LEU A 191 8.01 4.61 34.68
N PRO A 192 9.28 4.15 34.58
CA PRO A 192 9.61 2.93 33.83
C PRO A 192 8.90 1.69 34.39
N GLN A 193 8.93 1.50 35.71
CA GLN A 193 8.31 0.35 36.39
C GLN A 193 6.78 0.41 36.28
N PHE A 194 6.20 1.62 36.37
CA PHE A 194 4.77 1.82 36.16
C PHE A 194 4.33 1.46 34.74
N VAL A 195 5.07 1.90 33.72
CA VAL A 195 4.77 1.58 32.33
C VAL A 195 4.86 0.08 32.09
N ASN A 196 5.92 -0.59 32.57
CA ASN A 196 6.04 -2.05 32.48
C ASN A 196 4.84 -2.76 33.11
N TYR A 197 4.42 -2.33 34.32
CA TYR A 197 3.25 -2.89 34.99
C TYR A 197 1.99 -2.73 34.14
N VAL A 198 1.76 -1.54 33.57
CA VAL A 198 0.57 -1.27 32.75
C VAL A 198 0.57 -2.12 31.48
N LEU A 199 1.72 -2.26 30.81
CA LEU A 199 1.83 -3.07 29.59
C LEU A 199 1.57 -4.56 29.86
N ASN A 200 1.97 -5.08 31.02
CA ASN A 200 1.77 -6.49 31.37
C ASN A 200 0.38 -6.78 31.93
N ASN A 201 -0.11 -5.95 32.84
CA ASN A 201 -1.23 -6.30 33.74
C ASN A 201 -2.55 -5.62 33.40
N VAL A 202 -2.53 -4.49 32.67
CA VAL A 202 -3.75 -3.70 32.41
C VAL A 202 -4.33 -4.05 31.05
N THR A 203 -5.60 -4.46 31.06
CA THR A 203 -6.38 -4.80 29.85
C THR A 203 -7.62 -3.93 29.68
N HIS A 204 -8.05 -3.22 30.73
CA HIS A 204 -9.25 -2.39 30.69
C HIS A 204 -9.00 -1.06 29.97
N PHE A 205 -9.76 -0.77 28.92
CA PHE A 205 -9.51 0.38 28.04
C PHE A 205 -9.58 1.74 28.73
N ASP A 206 -10.51 1.94 29.67
CA ASP A 206 -10.63 3.21 30.40
C ASP A 206 -9.37 3.52 31.24
N GLU A 207 -8.74 2.47 31.78
CA GLU A 207 -7.53 2.62 32.59
C GLU A 207 -6.33 2.97 31.68
N LEU A 208 -6.23 2.33 30.52
CA LEU A 208 -5.22 2.64 29.49
C LEU A 208 -5.39 4.06 28.94
N ASP A 209 -6.61 4.53 28.72
CA ASP A 209 -6.89 5.91 28.28
C ASP A 209 -6.44 6.93 29.34
N GLN A 210 -6.69 6.65 30.62
CA GLN A 210 -6.24 7.51 31.72
C GLN A 210 -4.71 7.57 31.80
N VAL A 211 -4.01 6.44 31.59
CA VAL A 211 -2.55 6.40 31.50
C VAL A 211 -2.03 7.22 30.32
N ASN A 212 -2.65 7.10 29.14
CA ASN A 212 -2.26 7.89 27.96
C ASN A 212 -2.37 9.39 28.23
N ARG A 213 -3.50 9.85 28.77
CA ARG A 213 -3.70 11.28 29.11
C ARG A 213 -2.68 11.78 30.14
N PHE A 214 -2.30 10.94 31.09
CA PHE A 214 -1.25 11.26 32.07
C PHE A 214 0.11 11.46 31.38
N LEU A 215 0.51 10.54 30.49
CA LEU A 215 1.78 10.64 29.75
C LEU A 215 1.80 11.83 28.78
N GLU A 216 0.69 12.12 28.11
CA GLU A 216 0.53 13.34 27.30
C GLU A 216 0.77 14.62 28.11
N GLY A 217 0.31 14.63 29.37
CA GLY A 217 0.59 15.71 30.31
C GLY A 217 2.08 15.82 30.66
N GLN A 218 2.78 14.68 30.87
CA GLN A 218 4.21 14.67 31.16
C GLN A 218 5.03 15.27 30.01
N ILE A 219 4.76 14.87 28.76
CA ILE A 219 5.43 15.41 27.56
C ILE A 219 5.38 16.94 27.56
N LYS A 220 4.22 17.51 27.95
CA LYS A 220 4.01 18.96 27.96
C LYS A 220 4.73 19.69 29.07
N ASP A 221 5.09 19.04 30.17
CA ASP A 221 5.36 19.73 31.43
C ASP A 221 6.72 19.42 32.03
N ILE A 222 7.18 18.17 31.93
CA ILE A 222 8.43 17.71 32.52
C ILE A 222 9.06 16.72 31.53
N LEU A 223 10.00 17.22 30.77
CA LEU A 223 10.84 16.34 29.97
C LEU A 223 11.93 15.78 30.88
N LEU A 224 11.72 14.54 31.34
CA LEU A 224 12.60 13.86 32.29
C LEU A 224 13.96 13.58 31.64
N PRO A 225 15.09 13.80 32.34
CA PRO A 225 16.37 13.25 31.93
C PRO A 225 16.31 11.73 32.12
N GLY A 226 15.93 11.00 31.07
CA GLY A 226 15.64 9.57 31.16
C GLY A 226 16.87 8.70 30.91
N VAL A 227 17.30 7.95 31.92
CA VAL A 227 18.04 6.70 31.72
C VAL A 227 17.01 5.66 31.27
N LEU A 228 17.12 5.17 30.03
CA LEU A 228 16.27 4.07 29.55
C LEU A 228 16.66 2.78 30.27
N HIS A 229 15.74 2.20 31.04
CA HIS A 229 15.92 0.84 31.56
C HIS A 229 15.60 -0.23 30.50
N ASN A 230 14.65 0.04 29.60
CA ASN A 230 14.24 -0.83 28.50
C ASN A 230 14.22 -0.06 27.18
N SER A 231 14.60 -0.69 26.07
CA SER A 231 14.56 -0.05 24.75
C SER A 231 13.13 0.07 24.20
N LEU A 232 12.90 0.96 23.23
CA LEU A 232 11.62 1.05 22.52
C LEU A 232 11.24 -0.30 21.88
N LYS A 233 12.22 -1.02 21.35
CA LYS A 233 12.03 -2.33 20.74
C LYS A 233 11.50 -3.35 21.75
N ASP A 234 11.99 -3.35 22.99
CA ASP A 234 11.52 -4.28 24.02
C ASP A 234 10.05 -4.04 24.37
N HIS A 235 9.65 -2.77 24.54
CA HIS A 235 8.25 -2.41 24.79
C HIS A 235 7.33 -2.73 23.60
N LEU A 236 7.78 -2.46 22.37
CA LEU A 236 6.99 -2.78 21.17
C LEU A 236 6.83 -4.30 21.01
N LYS A 237 7.88 -5.07 21.27
CA LYS A 237 7.82 -6.55 21.26
C LYS A 237 6.83 -7.07 22.31
N ALA A 238 6.80 -6.47 23.51
CA ALA A 238 5.89 -6.86 24.59
C ALA A 238 4.40 -6.69 24.25
N ILE A 239 4.08 -5.82 23.30
CA ILE A 239 2.72 -5.61 22.81
C ILE A 239 2.44 -6.31 21.47
N GLY A 240 3.35 -7.19 21.03
CA GLY A 240 3.20 -8.04 19.86
C GLY A 240 3.74 -7.45 18.55
N ALA A 241 4.49 -6.34 18.57
CA ALA A 241 5.04 -5.76 17.35
C ALA A 241 6.18 -6.64 16.78
N ASN A 242 6.19 -6.81 15.46
CA ASN A 242 7.29 -7.46 14.75
C ASN A 242 8.45 -6.48 14.54
N LEU A 243 9.53 -6.68 15.29
CA LEU A 243 10.71 -5.82 15.28
C LEU A 243 11.56 -5.93 14.00
N ASP A 244 11.34 -6.94 13.17
CA ASP A 244 12.08 -7.12 11.91
C ASP A 244 11.89 -5.93 10.96
N TYR A 245 10.77 -5.21 11.12
CA TYR A 245 10.44 -4.00 10.36
C TYR A 245 11.03 -2.72 10.97
N LEU A 246 11.52 -2.75 12.21
CA LEU A 246 12.16 -1.62 12.88
C LEU A 246 13.68 -1.72 12.75
N SER A 247 14.23 -1.28 11.62
CA SER A 247 15.68 -1.16 11.46
C SER A 247 16.07 -0.11 10.41
N PRO A 248 17.01 0.80 10.75
CA PRO A 248 17.52 1.76 9.79
C PRO A 248 18.43 1.02 8.80
N ARG A 249 18.16 1.15 7.50
CA ARG A 249 19.12 0.85 6.42
C ARG A 249 19.53 -0.61 6.23
N LYS A 250 18.59 -1.57 6.33
CA LYS A 250 18.76 -2.83 5.60
C LYS A 250 18.15 -2.65 4.22
N ASP A 251 19.00 -2.64 3.20
CA ASP A 251 18.72 -2.35 1.78
C ASP A 251 17.65 -3.24 1.10
N LYS A 252 16.85 -4.03 1.82
CA LYS A 252 16.00 -5.07 1.21
C LYS A 252 14.63 -5.34 1.80
N ASN A 253 14.27 -4.83 2.98
CA ASN A 253 13.00 -5.23 3.59
C ASN A 253 12.09 -4.02 3.74
N GLY A 254 11.33 -3.75 2.68
CA GLY A 254 10.17 -2.88 2.76
C GLY A 254 9.05 -3.46 3.63
N ILE A 255 7.81 -3.08 3.34
CA ILE A 255 6.61 -3.56 4.02
C ILE A 255 6.04 -4.77 3.25
N PRO A 256 6.08 -6.01 3.78
CA PRO A 256 5.47 -7.15 3.08
C PRO A 256 3.95 -7.04 3.09
N LEU A 257 3.34 -7.11 1.91
CA LEU A 257 1.89 -7.27 1.73
C LEU A 257 1.55 -8.76 1.72
N LYS A 258 0.74 -9.18 2.70
CA LYS A 258 0.39 -10.58 3.00
C LYS A 258 -1.12 -10.82 2.90
N LEU A 259 -1.53 -12.02 2.48
CA LEU A 259 -2.93 -12.42 2.28
C LEU A 259 -3.79 -12.55 3.56
N SER A 260 -3.16 -12.74 4.73
CA SER A 260 -3.90 -12.94 5.98
C SER A 260 -3.12 -12.47 7.20
N GLN A 261 -3.84 -11.93 8.18
CA GLN A 261 -3.36 -11.74 9.54
C GLN A 261 -4.39 -12.26 10.53
N PHE A 262 -3.85 -12.77 11.61
CA PHE A 262 -4.56 -13.06 12.83
C PHE A 262 -4.15 -12.04 13.89
N ASN A 263 -5.07 -11.12 14.21
CA ASN A 263 -4.92 -10.19 15.32
C ASN A 263 -6.22 -10.13 16.12
N ASN A 264 -6.23 -10.80 17.27
CA ASN A 264 -7.43 -10.91 18.11
C ASN A 264 -7.66 -9.72 19.05
N HIS A 265 -6.71 -8.79 19.17
CA HIS A 265 -6.73 -7.74 20.20
C HIS A 265 -6.28 -6.36 19.67
N THR A 266 -6.69 -6.03 18.45
CA THR A 266 -6.41 -4.79 17.72
C THR A 266 -6.53 -3.52 18.57
N ARG A 267 -7.67 -3.34 19.27
CA ARG A 267 -7.93 -2.18 20.13
C ARG A 267 -6.94 -2.07 21.29
N LEU A 268 -6.60 -3.20 21.92
CA LEU A 268 -5.67 -3.25 23.04
C LEU A 268 -4.25 -2.91 22.60
N SER A 269 -3.83 -3.44 21.45
CA SER A 269 -2.54 -3.12 20.83
C SER A 269 -2.40 -1.63 20.55
N LEU A 270 -3.42 -0.97 20.00
CA LEU A 270 -3.42 0.48 19.77
C LEU A 270 -3.31 1.30 21.07
N SER A 271 -4.08 0.94 22.10
CA SER A 271 -4.03 1.64 23.39
C SER A 271 -2.68 1.48 24.09
N LYS A 272 -2.08 0.29 24.06
CA LYS A 272 -0.76 0.04 24.62
C LYS A 272 0.35 0.67 23.78
N ALA A 273 0.23 0.67 22.45
CA ALA A 273 1.15 1.36 21.55
C ALA A 273 1.20 2.87 21.83
N ALA A 274 0.06 3.52 22.07
CA ALA A 274 0.02 4.92 22.48
C ALA A 274 0.82 5.16 23.77
N ILE A 275 0.67 4.26 24.77
CA ILE A 275 1.40 4.34 26.05
C ILE A 275 2.90 4.24 25.80
N VAL A 276 3.33 3.26 25.01
CA VAL A 276 4.75 3.04 24.68
C VAL A 276 5.35 4.28 24.01
N LEU A 277 4.71 4.81 22.96
CA LEU A 277 5.24 5.95 22.23
C LEU A 277 5.21 7.24 23.07
N ASN A 278 4.13 7.51 23.80
CA ASN A 278 4.05 8.69 24.68
C ASN A 278 5.07 8.62 25.83
N TYR A 279 5.30 7.44 26.40
CA TYR A 279 6.36 7.25 27.39
C TYR A 279 7.72 7.61 26.81
N HIS A 280 8.10 7.03 25.66
CA HIS A 280 9.40 7.30 25.04
C HIS A 280 9.57 8.75 24.58
N LEU A 281 8.49 9.41 24.15
CA LEU A 281 8.48 10.85 23.84
C LEU A 281 8.71 11.71 25.09
N SER A 282 8.21 11.30 26.26
CA SER A 282 8.38 12.02 27.53
C SER A 282 9.84 12.05 28.04
N LEU A 283 10.70 11.16 27.52
CA LEU A 283 12.09 10.99 27.97
C LEU A 283 13.12 11.88 27.27
N LYS A 284 12.72 12.89 26.47
CA LYS A 284 13.65 13.68 25.61
C LYS A 284 14.50 12.77 24.70
N PRO A 285 13.88 12.07 23.74
CA PRO A 285 14.61 11.23 22.79
C PRO A 285 15.68 12.05 22.05
N GLY A 286 16.89 11.49 21.93
CA GLY A 286 17.84 11.94 20.90
C GLY A 286 17.35 11.56 19.50
N TRP A 287 17.95 12.13 18.45
CA TRP A 287 17.49 11.95 17.07
C TRP A 287 17.33 10.51 16.61
N SER A 288 18.28 9.63 16.93
CA SER A 288 18.19 8.22 16.54
C SER A 288 17.01 7.49 17.21
N HIS A 289 16.68 7.85 18.46
CA HIS A 289 15.52 7.29 19.16
C HIS A 289 14.22 7.88 18.62
N TYR A 290 14.23 9.16 18.28
CA TYR A 290 13.11 9.85 17.67
C TYR A 290 12.75 9.28 16.29
N ASP A 291 13.75 8.99 15.45
CA ASP A 291 13.54 8.33 14.16
C ASP A 291 12.84 6.98 14.39
N GLN A 292 13.27 6.16 15.35
CA GLN A 292 12.59 4.90 15.67
C GLN A 292 11.14 5.07 16.16
N ILE A 293 10.85 6.15 16.91
CA ILE A 293 9.48 6.50 17.33
C ILE A 293 8.64 6.85 16.09
N LEU A 294 9.18 7.63 15.15
CA LEU A 294 8.51 7.96 13.89
C LEU A 294 8.28 6.72 13.03
N GLU A 295 9.28 5.86 12.88
CA GLU A 295 9.20 4.58 12.15
C GLU A 295 8.07 3.72 12.72
N ALA A 296 8.08 3.50 14.04
CA ALA A 296 7.03 2.75 14.72
C ALA A 296 5.66 3.41 14.53
N PHE A 297 5.55 4.72 14.69
CA PHE A 297 4.30 5.44 14.46
C PHE A 297 3.75 5.19 13.05
N MET A 298 4.57 5.31 12.01
CA MET A 298 4.12 5.09 10.62
C MET A 298 3.72 3.64 10.35
N LEU A 299 4.49 2.65 10.82
CA LEU A 299 4.16 1.24 10.64
C LEU A 299 2.82 0.88 11.30
N ILE A 300 2.54 1.43 12.49
CA ILE A 300 1.27 1.25 13.19
C ILE A 300 0.10 1.86 12.38
N LEU A 301 0.30 3.05 11.77
CA LEU A 301 -0.71 3.62 10.89
C LEU A 301 -0.95 2.75 9.66
N CYS A 302 0.10 2.22 9.03
CA CYS A 302 -0.02 1.35 7.87
C CYS A 302 -0.81 0.07 8.22
N ASP A 303 -0.49 -0.61 9.32
CA ASP A 303 -1.18 -1.82 9.77
C ASP A 303 -2.68 -1.56 10.03
N PHE A 304 -3.01 -0.56 10.85
CA PHE A 304 -4.41 -0.37 11.25
C PHE A 304 -5.25 0.39 10.23
N ASN A 305 -4.68 1.15 9.30
CA ASN A 305 -5.46 1.90 8.31
C ASN A 305 -6.26 1.00 7.36
N ALA A 306 -5.77 -0.19 7.01
CA ALA A 306 -6.59 -1.11 6.21
C ALA A 306 -7.60 -1.90 7.05
N ASN A 307 -7.45 -1.93 8.38
CA ASN A 307 -8.43 -2.54 9.26
C ASN A 307 -9.59 -1.57 9.52
N LYS A 308 -10.63 -1.67 8.67
CA LYS A 308 -11.81 -0.79 8.73
C LYS A 308 -12.57 -0.84 10.06
N HIS A 309 -12.44 -1.91 10.84
CA HIS A 309 -13.23 -2.13 12.06
C HIS A 309 -12.79 -1.27 13.25
N GLU A 310 -11.53 -0.82 13.28
CA GLU A 310 -10.94 -0.11 14.43
C GLU A 310 -10.54 1.34 14.10
N PHE A 311 -11.15 1.90 13.05
CA PHE A 311 -10.82 3.25 12.57
C PHE A 311 -10.91 4.31 13.68
N ASN A 312 -11.91 4.26 14.56
CA ASN A 312 -12.08 5.22 15.66
C ASN A 312 -10.91 5.15 16.66
N HIS A 313 -10.43 3.94 16.97
CA HIS A 313 -9.30 3.76 17.89
C HIS A 313 -7.98 4.17 17.26
N LEU A 314 -7.83 3.99 15.95
CA LEU A 314 -6.70 4.54 15.19
C LEU A 314 -6.68 6.07 15.27
N ILE A 315 -7.83 6.73 15.11
CA ILE A 315 -7.95 8.19 15.25
C ILE A 315 -7.59 8.64 16.67
N LEU A 316 -8.01 7.92 17.72
CA LEU A 316 -7.64 8.22 19.10
C LEU A 316 -6.13 8.06 19.33
N PHE A 317 -5.51 7.00 18.78
CA PHE A 317 -4.07 6.78 18.83
C PHE A 317 -3.31 7.95 18.19
N ILE A 318 -3.69 8.36 16.97
CA ILE A 318 -3.07 9.49 16.27
C ILE A 318 -3.22 10.78 17.08
N ALA A 319 -4.43 11.06 17.56
CA ALA A 319 -4.73 12.27 18.33
C ALA A 319 -3.97 12.34 19.65
N SER A 320 -3.59 11.19 20.23
CA SER A 320 -2.80 11.10 21.46
C SER A 320 -1.30 11.28 21.19
N VAL A 321 -0.75 10.55 20.21
CA VAL A 321 0.71 10.43 20.01
C VAL A 321 1.28 11.55 19.14
N PHE A 322 0.63 11.90 18.02
CA PHE A 322 1.18 12.87 17.06
C PHE A 322 1.45 14.26 17.66
N PRO A 323 0.60 14.81 18.55
CA PRO A 323 0.94 16.03 19.27
C PRO A 323 2.22 15.92 20.09
N GLY A 324 2.48 14.76 20.68
CA GLY A 324 3.71 14.49 21.43
C GLY A 324 4.94 14.46 20.51
N ILE A 325 4.82 13.84 19.33
CA ILE A 325 5.86 13.82 18.28
C ILE A 325 6.23 15.24 17.85
N VAL A 326 5.21 16.08 17.62
CA VAL A 326 5.38 17.50 17.28
C VAL A 326 5.98 18.28 18.45
N PHE A 327 5.46 18.09 19.67
CA PHE A 327 5.78 18.93 20.81
C PHE A 327 7.15 18.65 21.43
N THR A 328 7.53 17.39 21.52
CA THR A 328 8.85 16.96 22.01
C THR A 328 9.96 17.64 21.21
N PHE A 329 9.67 17.90 19.94
CA PHE A 329 10.52 18.64 19.04
C PHE A 329 10.30 20.16 19.11
N SER A 330 9.06 20.61 19.37
CA SER A 330 8.74 22.03 19.37
C SER A 330 9.27 22.83 20.55
N LYS A 331 9.33 22.20 21.72
CA LYS A 331 9.78 22.87 22.95
C LYS A 331 11.28 23.17 22.99
N SER A 332 12.10 22.51 22.16
CA SER A 332 13.53 22.82 22.07
C SER A 332 13.85 23.91 21.05
N ILE A 333 13.02 24.15 20.01
CA ILE A 333 13.51 24.91 18.83
C ILE A 333 12.46 25.70 18.00
N PHE A 334 11.20 25.87 18.40
CA PHE A 334 10.22 26.61 17.55
C PHE A 334 10.41 28.14 17.45
N THR A 335 11.50 28.68 17.99
CA THR A 335 12.00 30.02 17.64
C THR A 335 12.95 30.01 16.45
N ASP A 336 13.44 28.85 15.99
CA ASP A 336 14.42 28.72 14.91
C ASP A 336 13.88 27.90 13.72
N SER A 337 13.90 28.51 12.55
CA SER A 337 13.44 27.97 11.26
C SER A 337 14.12 26.62 10.92
N PHE A 338 15.38 26.46 11.35
CA PHE A 338 16.18 25.29 11.02
C PHE A 338 15.60 23.98 11.60
N ALA A 339 15.05 24.02 12.80
CA ALA A 339 14.47 22.83 13.40
C ALA A 339 13.18 22.39 12.74
N LYS A 340 12.26 23.32 12.44
CA LYS A 340 11.05 22.98 11.69
C LYS A 340 11.43 22.23 10.41
N HIS A 341 12.45 22.70 9.70
CA HIS A 341 12.98 22.02 8.52
C HIS A 341 13.51 20.61 8.82
N ASP A 342 14.32 20.42 9.87
CA ASP A 342 14.86 19.10 10.21
C ASP A 342 13.76 18.09 10.56
N PHE A 343 12.69 18.53 11.24
CA PHE A 343 11.51 17.69 11.47
C PHE A 343 10.86 17.25 10.16
N TYR A 344 10.58 18.19 9.25
CA TYR A 344 9.97 17.85 7.97
C TYR A 344 10.87 16.93 7.14
N PHE A 345 12.17 17.23 7.10
CA PHE A 345 13.16 16.40 6.40
C PHE A 345 13.15 14.96 6.93
N ARG A 346 13.21 14.77 8.25
CA ARG A 346 13.18 13.44 8.87
C ARG A 346 11.87 12.73 8.71
N PHE A 347 10.74 13.41 8.85
CA PHE A 347 9.43 12.82 8.63
C PHE A 347 9.32 12.27 7.21
N ASN A 348 9.77 13.05 6.21
CA ASN A 348 9.81 12.59 4.81
C ASN A 348 10.83 11.48 4.58
N LEU A 349 11.99 11.53 5.24
CA LEU A 349 13.00 10.47 5.18
C LEU A 349 12.40 9.15 5.68
N VAL A 350 11.80 9.15 6.88
CA VAL A 350 11.14 7.98 7.48
C VAL A 350 10.02 7.48 6.57
N MET A 351 9.16 8.38 6.05
CA MET A 351 8.11 8.00 5.12
C MET A 351 8.66 7.31 3.87
N LYS A 352 9.71 7.88 3.26
CA LYS A 352 10.33 7.36 2.03
C LYS A 352 10.96 5.99 2.24
N TYR A 353 11.56 5.71 3.39
CA TYR A 353 12.26 4.44 3.63
C TYR A 353 11.40 3.38 4.29
N CYS A 354 10.47 3.76 5.17
CA CYS A 354 9.64 2.81 5.90
C CYS A 354 8.45 2.32 5.10
N VAL A 355 7.94 3.13 4.16
CA VAL A 355 6.66 2.90 3.50
C VAL A 355 6.84 2.33 2.08
N LYS A 356 7.82 1.42 1.90
CA LYS A 356 8.08 0.77 0.60
C LYS A 356 7.46 -0.63 0.56
N PRO A 357 6.26 -0.83 0.00
CA PRO A 357 5.64 -2.15 0.01
C PRO A 357 6.33 -3.14 -0.93
N TYR A 358 6.33 -4.42 -0.57
CA TYR A 358 6.66 -5.53 -1.46
C TYR A 358 5.70 -6.70 -1.27
N THR A 359 5.45 -7.49 -2.32
CA THR A 359 4.61 -8.68 -2.23
C THR A 359 5.41 -9.85 -1.66
N TYR A 360 4.81 -10.62 -0.74
CA TYR A 360 5.48 -11.74 -0.08
C TYR A 360 6.11 -12.72 -1.09
N GLY A 361 7.43 -12.96 -0.96
CA GLY A 361 8.19 -13.84 -1.85
C GLY A 361 8.39 -13.33 -3.28
N GLN A 362 8.01 -12.08 -3.58
CA GLN A 362 8.27 -11.40 -4.85
C GLN A 362 9.21 -10.20 -4.66
N GLY A 363 9.86 -9.77 -5.74
CA GLY A 363 10.72 -8.57 -5.75
C GLY A 363 9.93 -7.27 -5.56
N ALA A 364 10.64 -6.14 -5.59
CA ALA A 364 10.03 -4.82 -5.55
C ALA A 364 8.98 -4.65 -6.68
N PRO A 365 7.88 -3.93 -6.42
CA PRO A 365 6.88 -3.70 -7.45
C PRO A 365 7.47 -2.92 -8.62
N LYS A 366 6.93 -3.14 -9.82
CA LYS A 366 7.26 -2.33 -10.99
C LYS A 366 6.69 -0.91 -10.87
N THR A 367 5.60 -0.75 -10.13
CA THR A 367 4.91 0.54 -9.91
C THR A 367 4.93 0.97 -8.44
N LYS A 368 4.90 2.28 -8.20
CA LYS A 368 4.88 2.92 -6.88
C LYS A 368 3.46 3.18 -6.36
N ASN A 369 2.41 2.62 -6.97
CA ASN A 369 1.01 2.87 -6.60
C ASN A 369 0.77 2.68 -5.09
N HIS A 370 1.13 1.52 -4.56
CA HIS A 370 0.95 1.18 -3.14
C HIS A 370 1.82 2.05 -2.20
N GLU A 371 3.04 2.43 -2.64
CA GLU A 371 3.89 3.36 -1.89
C GLU A 371 3.19 4.72 -1.74
N TYR A 372 2.66 5.26 -2.83
CA TYR A 372 1.91 6.51 -2.81
C TYR A 372 0.60 6.40 -2.03
N GLU A 373 -0.09 5.26 -2.11
CA GLU A 373 -1.32 5.00 -1.33
C GLU A 373 -1.08 5.07 0.17
N LEU A 374 -0.02 4.41 0.65
CA LEU A 374 0.32 4.40 2.06
C LEU A 374 0.76 5.79 2.55
N CYS A 375 1.58 6.50 1.78
CA CYS A 375 1.94 7.90 2.06
C CYS A 375 0.71 8.81 2.14
N PHE A 376 -0.19 8.70 1.15
CA PHE A 376 -1.47 9.41 1.14
C PHE A 376 -2.31 9.07 2.38
N ASN A 377 -2.44 7.80 2.73
CA ASN A 377 -3.25 7.35 3.86
C ASN A 377 -2.73 7.91 5.20
N ILE A 378 -1.41 7.97 5.41
CA ILE A 378 -0.82 8.60 6.59
C ILE A 378 -1.22 10.09 6.65
N LEU A 379 -1.02 10.85 5.56
CA LEU A 379 -1.34 12.28 5.51
C LEU A 379 -2.85 12.53 5.63
N ARG A 380 -3.67 11.68 5.04
CA ARG A 380 -5.14 11.68 5.15
C ARG A 380 -5.57 11.53 6.60
N LEU A 381 -5.03 10.53 7.30
CA LEU A 381 -5.35 10.26 8.70
C LEU A 381 -4.97 11.44 9.60
N LEU A 382 -3.80 12.04 9.38
CA LEU A 382 -3.38 13.26 10.09
C LEU A 382 -4.36 14.43 9.84
N ASN A 383 -4.75 14.66 8.58
CA ASN A 383 -5.71 15.71 8.24
C ASN A 383 -7.11 15.44 8.83
N ILE A 384 -7.56 14.18 8.91
CA ILE A 384 -8.84 13.83 9.57
C ILE A 384 -8.78 14.14 11.07
N CYS A 385 -7.66 13.81 11.74
CA CYS A 385 -7.51 14.01 13.18
C CYS A 385 -7.43 15.50 13.56
N PHE A 386 -6.75 16.32 12.75
CA PHE A 386 -6.38 17.68 13.11
C PHE A 386 -7.03 18.77 12.24
N GLY A 387 -7.80 18.44 11.21
CA GLY A 387 -8.36 19.39 10.24
C GLY A 387 -9.26 20.49 10.83
N SER A 388 -9.68 20.37 12.10
CA SER A 388 -10.51 21.34 12.83
C SER A 388 -10.00 21.67 14.24
N ARG A 389 -8.81 21.20 14.63
CA ARG A 389 -8.31 21.26 16.02
C ARG A 389 -6.84 21.70 16.05
N ARG A 390 -6.50 22.60 17.01
CA ARG A 390 -5.13 23.05 17.34
C ARG A 390 -4.35 23.64 16.15
N ASP A 391 -4.33 24.97 16.08
CA ASP A 391 -3.72 25.73 14.97
C ASP A 391 -2.24 25.39 14.71
N ASP A 392 -1.48 25.08 15.76
CA ASP A 392 -0.05 24.74 15.73
C ASP A 392 0.23 23.37 15.08
N ILE A 393 -0.56 22.36 15.41
CA ILE A 393 -0.46 21.02 14.80
C ILE A 393 -1.00 21.05 13.38
N LEU A 394 -2.08 21.81 13.16
CA LEU A 394 -2.68 21.96 11.83
C LEU A 394 -1.71 22.60 10.83
N GLU A 395 -0.89 23.57 11.25
CA GLU A 395 0.20 24.14 10.43
C GLU A 395 1.14 23.04 9.94
N ILE A 396 1.64 22.20 10.86
CA ILE A 396 2.59 21.12 10.55
C ILE A 396 1.98 20.09 9.60
N VAL A 397 0.75 19.64 9.86
CA VAL A 397 0.03 18.70 8.98
C VAL A 397 -0.16 19.30 7.59
N SER A 398 -0.40 20.61 7.50
CA SER A 398 -0.54 21.30 6.21
C SER A 398 0.79 21.35 5.46
N HIS A 399 1.90 21.65 6.13
CA HIS A 399 3.23 21.63 5.50
C HIS A 399 3.65 20.24 5.04
N LEU A 400 3.39 19.21 5.83
CA LEU A 400 3.61 17.82 5.41
C LEU A 400 2.78 17.47 4.18
N SER A 401 1.54 17.95 4.11
CA SER A 401 0.68 17.76 2.94
C SER A 401 1.22 18.52 1.71
N VAL A 402 1.71 19.75 1.88
CA VAL A 402 2.33 20.54 0.80
C VAL A 402 3.61 19.87 0.27
N TRP A 403 4.42 19.26 1.14
CA TRP A 403 5.59 18.49 0.72
C TRP A 403 5.22 17.33 -0.21
N PHE A 404 4.14 16.61 0.08
CA PHE A 404 3.65 15.53 -0.81
C PHE A 404 3.09 16.05 -2.14
N LEU A 405 2.56 17.27 -2.14
CA LEU A 405 2.04 17.94 -3.34
C LEU A 405 3.15 18.52 -4.23
N ALA A 406 4.36 18.75 -3.69
CA ALA A 406 5.45 19.42 -4.40
C ALA A 406 5.90 18.63 -5.66
N PRO A 407 6.21 19.31 -6.77
CA PRO A 407 6.37 18.71 -8.10
C PRO A 407 7.60 17.81 -8.27
N ASP A 408 8.56 17.84 -7.35
CA ASP A 408 9.75 16.97 -7.35
C ASP A 408 9.86 16.22 -6.02
N GLU A 409 10.33 14.96 -6.05
CA GLU A 409 10.71 14.21 -4.84
C GLU A 409 11.87 14.88 -4.06
N SER A 410 12.56 15.83 -4.70
CA SER A 410 13.66 16.57 -4.11
C SER A 410 13.14 17.68 -3.19
N HIS A 411 13.74 17.72 -2.00
CA HIS A 411 13.52 18.66 -0.91
C HIS A 411 13.00 20.03 -1.36
N LEU A 412 11.86 20.42 -0.80
CA LEU A 412 11.39 21.80 -0.86
C LEU A 412 12.45 22.73 -0.23
N PRO A 413 12.92 23.78 -0.93
CA PRO A 413 13.92 24.70 -0.39
C PRO A 413 13.43 25.35 0.91
N LEU A 414 14.33 25.67 1.85
CA LEU A 414 14.01 26.26 3.16
C LEU A 414 13.00 27.42 3.09
N ASP A 415 13.09 28.24 2.05
CA ASP A 415 12.26 29.43 1.84
C ASP A 415 10.78 29.09 1.58
N SER A 416 10.49 27.88 1.08
CA SER A 416 9.13 27.40 0.80
C SER A 416 8.36 26.92 2.04
N LEU A 417 9.03 26.76 3.19
CA LEU A 417 8.38 26.49 4.49
C LEU A 417 7.63 27.70 5.03
N SER A 418 7.83 28.89 4.45
CA SER A 418 7.04 30.09 4.76
C SER A 418 5.77 30.22 3.92
N MET A 419 5.62 29.38 2.88
CA MET A 419 4.46 29.44 1.99
C MET A 419 3.23 28.95 2.73
N ASP A 420 2.21 29.80 2.77
CA ASP A 420 0.88 29.37 3.12
C ASP A 420 0.47 28.27 2.13
N PRO A 421 0.01 27.08 2.57
CA PRO A 421 -0.55 26.05 1.68
C PRO A 421 -1.57 26.61 0.68
N SER A 422 -2.19 27.73 1.08
CA SER A 422 -3.17 28.50 0.37
C SER A 422 -2.61 29.32 -0.83
N THR A 423 -1.28 29.55 -0.90
CA THR A 423 -0.60 30.28 -1.98
C THR A 423 0.07 29.40 -3.04
N VAL A 424 0.02 28.07 -2.89
CA VAL A 424 0.58 27.14 -3.88
C VAL A 424 -0.27 27.18 -5.17
N SER A 425 0.35 27.55 -6.29
CA SER A 425 -0.28 27.55 -7.60
C SER A 425 -0.62 26.11 -8.02
N LEU A 426 -1.91 25.74 -7.93
CA LEU A 426 -2.36 24.38 -8.30
C LEU A 426 -1.92 23.95 -9.71
N PRO A 427 -1.96 24.80 -10.76
CA PRO A 427 -1.52 24.40 -12.09
C PRO A 427 -0.06 24.00 -12.10
N THR A 428 0.81 24.69 -11.36
CA THR A 428 2.23 24.35 -11.27
C THR A 428 2.47 22.98 -10.64
N LEU A 429 1.55 22.51 -9.79
CA LEU A 429 1.59 21.15 -9.22
C LEU A 429 1.15 20.06 -10.23
N PHE A 430 0.33 20.41 -11.23
CA PHE A 430 -0.28 19.46 -12.17
C PHE A 430 0.18 19.61 -13.63
N VAL A 431 1.09 20.55 -13.92
CA VAL A 431 1.61 20.84 -15.28
C VAL A 431 2.31 19.63 -15.91
N LYS A 432 2.74 18.64 -15.13
CA LYS A 432 3.56 17.51 -15.62
C LYS A 432 2.78 16.39 -16.31
N ILE A 433 1.47 16.22 -16.11
CA ILE A 433 0.72 15.21 -16.86
C ILE A 433 0.05 15.85 -18.06
N LYS A 434 0.58 15.57 -19.25
CA LYS A 434 -0.15 15.77 -20.52
C LYS A 434 -0.79 14.44 -20.89
N GLY A 435 -2.09 14.46 -21.19
CA GLY A 435 -2.95 13.26 -21.27
C GLY A 435 -2.56 12.26 -22.35
N ASN A 436 -1.63 12.61 -23.23
CA ASN A 436 -1.08 11.74 -24.27
C ASN A 436 0.08 10.85 -23.76
N ASP A 437 0.70 11.19 -22.63
CA ASP A 437 1.88 10.47 -22.14
C ASP A 437 1.49 9.15 -21.46
N ILE A 438 0.34 9.05 -20.79
CA ILE A 438 -0.05 7.80 -20.10
C ILE A 438 -0.32 6.64 -21.06
N VAL A 439 -0.93 6.92 -22.22
CA VAL A 439 -1.14 5.94 -23.28
C VAL A 439 0.21 5.49 -23.85
N ALA A 440 1.10 6.44 -24.14
CA ALA A 440 2.47 6.14 -24.54
C ALA A 440 3.24 5.35 -23.46
N GLY A 441 2.94 5.60 -22.18
CA GLY A 441 3.47 4.89 -21.03
C GLY A 441 3.07 3.42 -21.04
N PHE A 442 1.81 3.11 -21.34
CA PHE A 442 1.35 1.73 -21.52
C PHE A 442 1.95 1.06 -22.75
N GLU A 443 1.94 1.73 -23.90
CA GLU A 443 2.47 1.19 -25.16
C GLU A 443 3.97 0.87 -25.07
N LYS A 444 4.74 1.71 -24.37
CA LYS A 444 6.19 1.59 -24.22
C LYS A 444 6.61 0.90 -22.92
N GLN A 445 5.67 0.48 -22.08
CA GLN A 445 5.93 -0.03 -20.71
C GLN A 445 6.83 0.91 -19.88
N ASN A 446 6.63 2.22 -20.02
CA ASN A 446 7.38 3.22 -19.28
C ASN A 446 6.76 3.42 -17.89
N PHE A 447 7.34 2.76 -16.89
CA PHE A 447 6.88 2.82 -15.51
C PHE A 447 7.04 4.18 -14.85
N ASP A 448 7.97 5.03 -15.32
CA ASP A 448 8.14 6.37 -14.75
C ASP A 448 6.90 7.23 -15.00
N ILE A 449 6.34 7.18 -16.22
CA ILE A 449 5.11 7.89 -16.57
C ILE A 449 3.91 7.35 -15.78
N ILE A 450 3.83 6.01 -15.61
CA ILE A 450 2.75 5.38 -14.83
C ILE A 450 2.86 5.78 -13.34
N ASN A 451 4.07 5.87 -12.80
CA ASN A 451 4.31 6.28 -11.42
C ASN A 451 3.97 7.77 -11.20
N GLU A 452 4.34 8.65 -12.12
CA GLU A 452 3.92 10.06 -12.10
C GLU A 452 2.40 10.19 -12.11
N PHE A 453 1.72 9.40 -12.94
CA PHE A 453 0.25 9.35 -12.97
C PHE A 453 -0.36 8.94 -11.63
N TYR A 454 0.16 7.88 -11.01
CA TYR A 454 -0.31 7.44 -9.69
C TYR A 454 -0.12 8.53 -8.64
N TRP A 455 1.04 9.18 -8.62
CA TRP A 455 1.31 10.26 -7.67
C TRP A 455 0.29 11.39 -7.81
N ASP A 456 0.01 11.85 -9.03
CA ASP A 456 -0.95 12.94 -9.25
C ASP A 456 -2.38 12.57 -8.84
N CYS A 457 -2.81 11.32 -9.04
CA CYS A 457 -4.07 10.83 -8.51
C CYS A 457 -4.15 11.01 -6.98
N TYR A 458 -3.11 10.60 -6.25
CA TYR A 458 -3.06 10.76 -4.79
C TYR A 458 -2.89 12.21 -4.34
N ARG A 459 -2.21 13.06 -5.10
CA ARG A 459 -2.15 14.52 -4.84
C ARG A 459 -3.55 15.12 -4.90
N ILE A 460 -4.34 14.78 -5.90
CA ILE A 460 -5.73 15.22 -6.04
C ILE A 460 -6.58 14.77 -4.86
N GLU A 461 -6.45 13.50 -4.46
CA GLU A 461 -7.17 13.00 -3.29
C GLU A 461 -6.78 13.72 -2.00
N LEU A 462 -5.51 14.12 -1.85
CA LEU A 462 -5.03 14.87 -0.69
C LEU A 462 -5.50 16.33 -0.68
N LEU A 463 -5.62 16.96 -1.85
CA LEU A 463 -6.01 18.38 -1.97
C LEU A 463 -7.33 18.70 -1.29
N ARG A 464 -8.29 17.76 -1.27
CA ARG A 464 -9.58 17.97 -0.59
C ARG A 464 -9.40 18.29 0.91
N TYR A 465 -8.33 17.83 1.54
CA TYR A 465 -8.06 18.10 2.95
C TYR A 465 -7.34 19.42 3.17
N VAL A 466 -6.54 19.87 2.21
CA VAL A 466 -5.77 21.11 2.31
C VAL A 466 -6.62 22.33 1.92
N LEU A 467 -7.41 22.23 0.86
CA LEU A 467 -8.13 23.35 0.26
C LEU A 467 -9.52 23.61 0.83
N LEU A 468 -10.13 22.65 1.53
CA LEU A 468 -11.44 22.82 2.18
C LEU A 468 -11.36 23.50 3.55
N LYS A 469 -10.18 24.01 3.94
CA LYS A 469 -10.01 24.72 5.20
C LYS A 469 -10.65 26.11 5.08
N PRO A 470 -11.52 26.51 6.03
CA PRO A 470 -12.08 27.85 6.01
C PRO A 470 -10.94 28.88 6.04
N PRO A 471 -11.02 29.96 5.24
CA PRO A 471 -10.02 31.02 5.29
C PRO A 471 -9.86 31.51 6.73
N LYS A 472 -8.62 31.80 7.15
CA LYS A 472 -8.33 32.32 8.50
C LYS A 472 -9.26 33.50 8.78
N ASN A 473 -10.17 33.26 9.70
CA ASN A 473 -11.19 34.21 10.09
C ASN A 473 -10.48 35.26 10.95
N ASN A 474 -10.13 36.41 10.35
CA ASN A 474 -9.39 37.51 10.98
C ASN A 474 -10.25 38.27 12.02
N TYR A 475 -10.96 37.57 12.91
CA TYR A 475 -11.76 38.17 13.99
C TYR A 475 -10.92 38.81 15.11
N LYS A 476 -9.58 38.73 15.05
CA LYS A 476 -8.70 39.29 16.10
C LYS A 476 -8.35 40.77 15.94
N HIS A 477 -8.92 41.48 14.97
CA HIS A 477 -8.79 42.93 14.92
C HIS A 477 -10.17 43.57 15.06
N GLY A 478 -10.42 44.12 16.25
CA GLY A 478 -11.45 45.12 16.45
C GLY A 478 -11.30 46.21 15.37
N GLU A 479 -12.41 46.54 14.74
CA GLU A 479 -12.52 47.48 13.62
C GLU A 479 -11.80 47.05 12.33
N ILE A 480 -12.36 46.05 11.64
CA ILE A 480 -12.07 45.87 10.22
C ILE A 480 -12.69 47.07 9.47
N ASN A 481 -11.85 48.04 9.10
CA ASN A 481 -12.21 49.12 8.17
C ASN A 481 -12.87 48.51 6.91
N SER A 482 -14.05 49.01 6.51
CA SER A 482 -14.83 48.51 5.37
C SER A 482 -13.98 48.28 4.11
N LYS A 483 -13.01 49.17 3.84
CA LYS A 483 -12.06 49.03 2.72
C LYS A 483 -11.15 47.80 2.81
N ARG A 484 -10.70 47.44 4.03
CA ARG A 484 -9.87 46.26 4.27
C ARG A 484 -10.68 44.98 4.14
N TYR A 485 -11.94 45.01 4.56
CA TYR A 485 -12.88 43.90 4.37
C TYR A 485 -13.15 43.65 2.88
N GLU A 486 -13.48 44.70 2.11
CA GLU A 486 -13.69 44.60 0.66
C GLU A 486 -12.44 44.11 -0.08
N ALA A 487 -11.24 44.57 0.32
CA ALA A 487 -9.99 44.08 -0.26
C ALA A 487 -9.77 42.57 0.00
N ILE A 488 -10.05 42.10 1.23
CA ILE A 488 -9.96 40.68 1.58
C ILE A 488 -11.03 39.87 0.82
N ARG A 489 -12.26 40.38 0.72
CA ARG A 489 -13.35 39.77 -0.06
C ARG A 489 -12.97 39.62 -1.52
N ASN A 490 -12.52 40.69 -2.17
CA ASN A 490 -12.12 40.68 -3.58
C ASN A 490 -10.95 39.72 -3.82
N SER A 491 -9.99 39.67 -2.90
CA SER A 491 -8.89 38.69 -2.93
C SER A 491 -9.39 37.24 -2.86
N ASN A 492 -10.29 36.95 -1.92
CA ASN A 492 -10.88 35.61 -1.75
C ASN A 492 -11.75 35.20 -2.94
N VAL A 493 -12.56 36.11 -3.49
CA VAL A 493 -13.38 35.85 -4.69
C VAL A 493 -12.50 35.57 -5.89
N LYS A 494 -11.48 36.41 -6.15
CA LYS A 494 -10.52 36.18 -7.23
C LYS A 494 -9.84 34.84 -7.09
N ARG A 495 -9.43 34.49 -5.86
CA ARG A 495 -8.79 33.21 -5.55
C ARG A 495 -9.71 32.02 -5.80
N LEU A 496 -10.96 32.07 -5.35
CA LEU A 496 -11.96 31.02 -5.60
C LEU A 496 -12.26 30.87 -7.09
N ALA A 497 -12.35 31.98 -7.83
CA ALA A 497 -12.55 31.96 -9.28
C ALA A 497 -11.38 31.28 -10.00
N THR A 498 -10.14 31.63 -9.61
CA THR A 498 -8.92 30.98 -10.13
C THR A 498 -8.93 29.49 -9.82
N LEU A 499 -9.20 29.08 -8.57
CA LEU A 499 -9.28 27.67 -8.19
C LEU A 499 -10.35 26.93 -9.01
N THR A 500 -11.53 27.51 -9.19
CA THR A 500 -12.63 26.91 -9.97
C THR A 500 -12.21 26.65 -11.41
N ALA A 501 -11.56 27.62 -12.06
CA ALA A 501 -11.05 27.46 -13.42
C ALA A 501 -10.00 26.35 -13.52
N GLN A 502 -9.08 26.27 -12.55
CA GLN A 502 -8.03 25.25 -12.50
C GLN A 502 -8.60 23.85 -12.28
N PHE A 503 -9.57 23.68 -11.39
CA PHE A 503 -10.27 22.40 -11.20
C PHE A 503 -11.05 21.97 -12.44
N ASN A 504 -11.61 22.91 -13.20
CA ASN A 504 -12.29 22.60 -14.47
C ASN A 504 -11.30 22.05 -15.52
N GLU A 505 -10.12 22.64 -15.63
CA GLU A 505 -9.06 22.18 -16.54
C GLU A 505 -8.61 20.75 -16.18
N ILE A 506 -8.28 20.51 -14.91
CA ILE A 506 -7.90 19.18 -14.41
C ILE A 506 -9.03 18.17 -14.63
N ARG A 507 -10.29 18.57 -14.44
CA ARG A 507 -11.45 17.69 -14.66
C ARG A 507 -11.52 17.21 -16.11
N ASN A 508 -11.40 18.14 -17.05
CA ASN A 508 -11.45 17.83 -18.48
C ASN A 508 -10.28 16.94 -18.89
N HIS A 509 -9.12 17.15 -18.26
CA HIS A 509 -7.93 16.33 -18.46
C HIS A 509 -8.14 14.87 -18.02
N PHE A 510 -8.61 14.62 -16.80
CA PHE A 510 -8.90 13.25 -16.35
C PHE A 510 -10.01 12.58 -17.16
N HIS A 511 -11.01 13.35 -17.61
CA HIS A 511 -12.03 12.83 -18.53
C HIS A 511 -11.44 12.36 -19.87
N ALA A 512 -10.47 13.10 -20.42
CA ALA A 512 -9.75 12.68 -21.62
C ALA A 512 -8.92 11.42 -21.37
N ILE A 513 -8.18 11.34 -20.26
CA ILE A 513 -7.43 10.13 -19.87
C ILE A 513 -8.33 8.91 -19.76
N ILE A 514 -9.47 9.01 -19.06
CA ILE A 514 -10.42 7.91 -18.91
C ILE A 514 -10.87 7.40 -20.28
N ARG A 515 -11.27 8.33 -21.15
CA ARG A 515 -11.65 8.01 -22.53
C ARG A 515 -10.52 7.28 -23.24
N ASP A 516 -9.30 7.80 -23.21
CA ASP A 516 -8.19 7.25 -23.98
C ASP A 516 -7.76 5.86 -23.45
N ILE A 517 -7.79 5.63 -22.12
CA ILE A 517 -7.57 4.31 -21.51
C ILE A 517 -8.61 3.28 -21.95
N THR A 518 -9.87 3.68 -22.18
CA THR A 518 -10.91 2.74 -22.65
C THR A 518 -10.66 2.22 -24.07
N PHE A 519 -9.90 2.95 -24.90
CA PHE A 519 -9.61 2.57 -26.28
C PHE A 519 -8.34 1.72 -26.47
N ILE A 520 -7.56 1.47 -25.42
CA ILE A 520 -6.34 0.67 -25.54
C ILE A 520 -6.68 -0.82 -25.70
N ASP A 521 -6.08 -1.50 -26.70
CA ASP A 521 -6.38 -2.91 -26.99
C ASP A 521 -5.86 -3.88 -25.91
N THR A 522 -6.63 -4.94 -25.67
CA THR A 522 -6.81 -5.57 -24.35
C THR A 522 -5.82 -6.66 -23.96
N LYS A 523 -4.96 -7.14 -24.86
CA LYS A 523 -4.37 -8.47 -24.62
C LYS A 523 -3.18 -8.57 -23.67
N ASN A 524 -2.44 -7.51 -23.34
CA ASN A 524 -1.22 -7.62 -22.51
C ASN A 524 -0.80 -6.30 -21.83
N ILE A 525 -1.75 -5.50 -21.32
CA ILE A 525 -1.40 -4.22 -20.70
C ILE A 525 -1.48 -4.35 -19.19
N TYR A 526 -0.31 -4.26 -18.57
CA TYR A 526 -0.13 -4.27 -17.12
C TYR A 526 -0.97 -3.16 -16.46
N ASP A 527 -1.72 -3.49 -15.39
CA ASP A 527 -2.29 -2.51 -14.43
C ASP A 527 -3.35 -1.53 -15.01
N ARG A 528 -3.88 -1.83 -16.22
CA ARG A 528 -4.86 -0.97 -16.89
C ARG A 528 -6.12 -0.71 -16.05
N GLU A 529 -6.65 -1.76 -15.43
CA GLU A 529 -7.90 -1.66 -14.65
C GLU A 529 -7.73 -0.73 -13.44
N GLU A 530 -6.61 -0.83 -12.72
CA GLU A 530 -6.35 0.01 -11.56
C GLU A 530 -6.05 1.45 -11.98
N VAL A 531 -5.29 1.68 -13.06
CA VAL A 531 -5.09 3.04 -13.61
C VAL A 531 -6.43 3.65 -14.03
N ALA A 532 -7.30 2.90 -14.73
CA ALA A 532 -8.63 3.38 -15.10
C ALA A 532 -9.48 3.72 -13.87
N LYS A 533 -9.45 2.87 -12.83
CA LYS A 533 -10.13 3.10 -11.56
C LYS A 533 -9.60 4.33 -10.83
N ARG A 534 -8.28 4.53 -10.77
CA ARG A 534 -7.66 5.71 -10.16
C ARG A 534 -7.94 6.98 -10.93
N ALA A 535 -7.91 6.95 -12.26
CA ALA A 535 -8.33 8.06 -13.11
C ALA A 535 -9.79 8.47 -12.83
N THR A 536 -10.68 7.48 -12.71
CA THR A 536 -12.10 7.68 -12.40
C THR A 536 -12.29 8.31 -11.01
N ASN A 537 -11.58 7.82 -9.99
CA ASN A 537 -11.65 8.37 -8.63
C ASN A 537 -11.13 9.82 -8.57
N ALA A 538 -10.02 10.10 -9.26
CA ALA A 538 -9.47 11.44 -9.38
C ALA A 538 -10.46 12.39 -10.07
N TYR A 539 -11.06 11.97 -11.20
CA TYR A 539 -12.10 12.73 -11.89
C TYR A 539 -13.27 13.09 -10.96
N HIS A 540 -13.81 12.11 -10.22
CA HIS A 540 -14.91 12.36 -9.29
C HIS A 540 -14.53 13.32 -8.17
N THR A 541 -13.32 13.21 -7.64
CA THR A 541 -12.80 14.12 -6.60
C THR A 541 -12.68 15.55 -7.13
N VAL A 542 -12.07 15.73 -8.30
CA VAL A 542 -11.90 17.04 -8.95
C VAL A 542 -13.25 17.65 -9.30
N ASN A 543 -14.18 16.85 -9.85
CA ASN A 543 -15.53 17.32 -10.18
C ASN A 543 -16.31 17.75 -8.94
N TYR A 544 -16.20 17.01 -7.83
CA TYR A 544 -16.78 17.42 -6.55
C TYR A 544 -16.21 18.77 -6.07
N MET A 545 -14.88 18.93 -6.10
CA MET A 545 -14.20 20.16 -5.69
C MET A 545 -14.59 21.35 -6.58
N HIS A 546 -14.62 21.16 -7.90
CA HIS A 546 -15.10 22.15 -8.87
C HIS A 546 -16.52 22.63 -8.51
N ASN A 547 -17.46 21.71 -8.36
CA ASN A 547 -18.86 22.04 -8.09
C ASN A 547 -19.02 22.73 -6.73
N LYS A 548 -18.21 22.35 -5.74
CA LYS A 548 -18.20 23.01 -4.42
C LYS A 548 -17.72 24.45 -4.53
N PHE A 549 -16.57 24.70 -5.17
CA PHE A 549 -16.05 26.06 -5.33
C PHE A 549 -16.96 26.94 -6.19
N GLU A 550 -17.57 26.39 -7.24
CA GLU A 550 -18.56 27.09 -8.05
C GLU A 550 -19.79 27.48 -7.21
N LYS A 551 -20.27 26.57 -6.35
CA LYS A 551 -21.37 26.86 -5.42
C LYS A 551 -20.98 27.93 -4.40
N ASP A 552 -19.79 27.84 -3.81
CA ASP A 552 -19.29 28.81 -2.84
C ASP A 552 -19.15 30.21 -3.48
N LEU A 553 -18.65 30.29 -4.71
CA LEU A 553 -18.55 31.53 -5.48
C LEU A 553 -19.93 32.13 -5.79
N ARG A 554 -20.90 31.28 -6.17
CA ARG A 554 -22.30 31.70 -6.36
C ARG A 554 -22.93 32.19 -5.06
N MET A 555 -22.65 31.57 -3.92
CA MET A 555 -23.14 32.04 -2.62
C MET A 555 -22.58 33.42 -2.29
N ILE A 556 -21.27 33.63 -2.43
CA ILE A 556 -20.64 34.95 -2.18
C ILE A 556 -21.23 36.06 -3.07
N SER A 557 -21.64 35.72 -4.30
CA SER A 557 -22.30 36.66 -5.21
C SER A 557 -23.76 36.99 -4.86
N LYS A 558 -24.43 36.16 -4.04
CA LYS A 558 -25.87 36.25 -3.74
C LYS A 558 -26.18 36.57 -2.28
N ASP A 559 -25.20 36.52 -1.38
CA ASP A 559 -25.43 36.66 0.05
C ASP A 559 -25.55 38.13 0.47
N VAL A 560 -26.69 38.48 1.08
CA VAL A 560 -27.03 39.83 1.57
C VAL A 560 -26.25 40.17 2.85
N PHE A 561 -25.81 39.16 3.62
CA PHE A 561 -24.96 39.38 4.79
C PHE A 561 -23.49 39.67 4.44
N TYR A 562 -23.13 39.47 3.16
CA TYR A 562 -21.84 39.81 2.58
C TYR A 562 -21.96 40.87 1.47
N SER A 563 -23.15 41.41 1.20
CA SER A 563 -23.41 42.46 0.20
C SER A 563 -23.17 43.85 0.74
#